data_AF-A0A1I2PEZ7-F1
#
_entry.id   AF-A0A1I2PEZ7-F1
#
_cell.length_a   1.000
_cell.length_b   1.000
_cell.length_c   1.000
_cell.angle_alpha   90.00
_cell.angle_beta   90.00
_cell.angle_gamma   90.00
#
_symmetry.space_group_name_H-M   'P 1'
#
loop_
_entity.id
_entity.type
_entity.pdbx_description
1 polymer ?
#
loop_
_entity_poly.entity_id
_entity_poly.type
_entity_poly.pdbx_seq_one_letter_code
_entity_poly.pdbx_strand_id
1 'polypeptide(L)'
;MHIISRIVVAATVLIAFPALAEPASEAATTAVPKVDVASADSGPAEKKADPMICERVQEIGSLLRSKKVCMLKSQWDEQRRSDRSNIERSQVQRGLQPAS
;
A
#
# COMPACT_ATOMS: atom_id res chain seq x y z
N MET A 1 41.93 -14.71 -33.30
CA MET A 1 41.08 -13.68 -32.67
C MET A 1 40.57 -14.22 -31.33
N HIS A 2 41.39 -14.91 -30.54
CA HIS A 2 42.04 -14.35 -29.35
C HIS A 2 41.63 -12.93 -28.94
N ILE A 3 41.00 -12.89 -27.75
CA ILE A 3 41.30 -11.94 -26.68
C ILE A 3 40.72 -10.54 -26.93
N ILE A 4 40.32 -9.85 -25.86
CA ILE A 4 39.58 -8.57 -25.83
C ILE A 4 38.07 -8.80 -26.04
N SER A 5 37.28 -9.17 -25.04
CA SER A 5 36.98 -8.26 -23.93
C SER A 5 36.31 -9.05 -22.80
N ARG A 6 37.10 -9.85 -22.10
CA ARG A 6 36.86 -10.20 -20.70
C ARG A 6 38.01 -9.60 -19.91
N ILE A 7 37.68 -9.03 -18.76
CA ILE A 7 38.60 -8.46 -17.74
C ILE A 7 39.12 -7.08 -18.22
N VAL A 8 39.01 -5.96 -17.50
CA VAL A 8 39.40 -5.61 -16.11
C VAL A 8 38.68 -4.26 -15.81
N VAL A 9 38.14 -3.91 -14.64
CA VAL A 9 38.78 -3.31 -13.44
C VAL A 9 37.57 -2.82 -12.60
N ALA A 10 37.17 -3.38 -11.46
CA ALA A 10 37.73 -3.19 -10.12
C ALA A 10 38.06 -1.73 -9.75
N ALA A 11 37.07 -0.92 -9.39
CA ALA A 11 37.33 0.32 -8.66
C ALA A 11 36.22 0.60 -7.63
N THR A 12 36.57 0.28 -6.39
CA THR A 12 35.99 0.78 -5.13
C THR A 12 35.77 2.29 -5.15
N VAL A 13 34.57 2.74 -4.78
CA VAL A 13 34.39 4.01 -4.07
C VAL A 13 33.46 3.78 -2.88
N LEU A 14 34.09 3.63 -1.72
CA LEU A 14 33.50 3.95 -0.42
C LEU A 14 33.08 5.42 -0.46
N ILE A 15 31.77 5.70 -0.49
CA ILE A 15 31.26 7.02 -0.14
C ILE A 15 30.68 6.89 1.26
N ALA A 16 31.47 7.33 2.24
CA ALA A 16 31.03 7.61 3.59
C ALA A 16 29.92 8.67 3.51
N PHE A 17 28.70 8.31 3.94
CA PHE A 17 27.69 9.32 4.21
C PHE A 17 28.10 10.07 5.49
N PRO A 18 28.20 11.41 5.45
CA PRO A 18 28.47 12.19 6.64
C PRO A 18 27.25 12.09 7.55
N ALA A 19 27.53 11.92 8.84
CA ALA A 19 26.59 12.13 9.92
C ALA A 19 25.91 13.50 9.72
N LEU A 20 24.62 13.48 9.34
CA LEU A 20 23.77 14.65 9.47
C LEU A 20 23.51 14.83 10.95
N ALA A 21 24.06 15.93 11.45
CA ALA A 21 23.85 16.47 12.76
C ALA A 21 22.36 16.45 13.15
N GLU A 22 22.12 15.89 14.32
CA GLU A 22 20.92 16.01 15.12
C GLU A 22 20.77 17.48 15.55
N PRO A 23 19.77 18.23 15.08
CA PRO A 23 19.30 19.35 15.87
C PRO A 23 18.59 18.74 17.08
N ALA A 24 19.26 18.83 18.24
CA ALA A 24 18.63 18.75 19.54
C ALA A 24 17.43 19.70 19.54
N SER A 25 16.25 19.15 19.30
CA SER A 25 14.98 19.80 19.54
C SER A 25 14.50 19.33 20.90
N GLU A 26 15.04 19.97 21.94
CA GLU A 26 14.32 20.12 23.20
C GLU A 26 13.05 20.91 22.91
N ALA A 27 11.98 20.19 22.59
CA ALA A 27 10.62 20.69 22.62
C ALA A 27 9.82 19.80 23.56
N ALA A 28 9.77 20.25 24.81
CA ALA A 28 8.85 19.90 25.87
C ALA A 28 7.76 18.85 25.52
N THR A 29 7.92 17.67 26.10
CA THR A 29 6.86 16.69 26.34
C THR A 29 5.67 17.37 27.02
N THR A 30 4.66 17.73 26.23
CA THR A 30 3.30 17.86 26.73
C THR A 30 2.59 16.59 26.32
N ALA A 31 2.59 15.60 27.23
CA ALA A 31 1.84 14.38 27.08
C ALA A 31 0.34 14.72 27.05
N VAL A 32 -0.22 14.85 25.85
CA VAL A 32 -1.67 14.76 25.67
C VAL A 32 -2.00 13.28 25.71
N PRO A 33 -2.88 12.81 26.63
CA PRO A 33 -3.28 11.42 26.62
C PRO A 33 -3.92 11.13 25.26
N LYS A 34 -3.27 10.24 24.51
CA LYS A 34 -3.84 9.64 23.31
C LYS A 34 -5.01 8.81 23.77
N VAL A 35 -6.21 9.38 23.66
CA VAL A 35 -7.45 8.60 23.74
C VAL A 35 -7.45 7.70 22.51
N ASP A 36 -7.13 6.43 22.72
CA ASP A 36 -7.36 5.39 21.73
C ASP A 36 -8.86 5.34 21.48
N VAL A 37 -9.30 6.01 20.40
CA VAL A 37 -10.62 5.77 19.82
C VAL A 37 -10.53 4.40 19.14
N ALA A 38 -10.64 3.36 19.96
CA ALA A 38 -11.10 2.06 19.54
C ALA A 38 -12.50 2.27 18.98
N SER A 39 -12.59 2.46 17.66
CA SER A 39 -13.85 2.51 16.94
C SER A 39 -14.42 1.09 16.86
N ALA A 40 -14.91 0.60 18.00
CA ALA A 40 -15.75 -0.58 18.10
C ALA A 40 -17.19 -0.09 18.30
N ASP A 41 -17.77 0.49 17.25
CA ASP A 41 -19.22 0.63 17.17
C ASP A 41 -19.77 -0.73 16.73
N SER A 42 -20.09 -1.56 17.72
CA SER A 42 -20.90 -2.76 17.55
C SER A 42 -22.22 -2.53 18.29
N GLY A 43 -23.05 -1.65 17.72
CA GLY A 43 -24.43 -1.43 18.14
C GLY A 43 -25.38 -2.51 17.57
N PRO A 44 -26.53 -2.75 18.20
CA PRO A 44 -27.41 -3.87 17.89
C PRO A 44 -28.01 -3.75 16.47
N ALA A 45 -28.13 -4.89 15.80
CA ALA A 45 -28.62 -5.04 14.44
C ALA A 45 -29.97 -4.35 14.17
N GLU A 46 -29.92 -3.13 13.64
CA GLU A 46 -31.06 -2.48 12.99
C GLU A 46 -31.00 -2.74 11.48
N LYS A 47 -32.15 -3.05 10.91
CA LYS A 47 -32.33 -3.70 9.61
C LYS A 47 -31.62 -2.96 8.46
N LYS A 48 -30.63 -3.63 7.85
CA LYS A 48 -30.15 -3.43 6.46
C LYS A 48 -29.91 -1.97 6.02
N ALA A 49 -29.24 -1.17 6.82
CA ALA A 49 -28.58 0.02 6.28
C ALA A 49 -27.25 -0.42 5.70
N ASP A 50 -27.04 -0.25 4.38
CA ASP A 50 -25.71 -0.45 3.78
C ASP A 50 -24.79 0.66 4.29
N PRO A 51 -23.79 0.36 5.14
CA PRO A 51 -22.93 1.41 5.69
C PRO A 51 -22.06 2.00 4.57
N MET A 52 -21.85 3.31 4.59
CA MET A 52 -20.88 3.96 3.71
C MET A 52 -19.47 3.76 4.25
N ILE A 53 -18.59 3.22 3.42
CA ILE A 53 -17.20 2.92 3.74
C ILE A 53 -16.29 3.79 2.87
N CYS A 54 -15.40 4.53 3.51
CA CYS A 54 -14.39 5.34 2.84
C CYS A 54 -13.03 4.65 2.89
N GLU A 55 -12.54 4.16 1.76
CA GLU A 55 -11.21 3.55 1.63
C GLU A 55 -10.25 4.49 0.89
N ARG A 56 -8.95 4.42 1.20
CA ARG A 56 -7.92 5.10 0.40
C ARG A 56 -7.44 4.17 -0.70
N VAL A 57 -7.67 4.56 -1.95
CA VAL A 57 -7.23 3.82 -3.13
C VAL A 57 -5.98 4.48 -3.69
N GLN A 58 -4.91 3.70 -3.80
CA GLN A 58 -3.67 4.12 -4.44
C GLN A 58 -3.82 4.00 -5.97
N GLU A 59 -3.37 5.00 -6.72
CA GLU A 59 -3.31 4.88 -8.17
C GLU A 59 -2.13 4.00 -8.61
N ILE A 60 -2.41 3.02 -9.46
CA ILE A 60 -1.40 2.09 -9.96
C ILE A 60 -0.34 2.89 -10.74
N GLY A 61 0.93 2.73 -10.35
CA GLY A 61 2.06 3.45 -10.96
C GLY A 61 2.42 4.79 -10.32
N SER A 62 1.71 5.23 -9.26
CA SER A 62 2.10 6.39 -8.46
C SER A 62 2.18 6.05 -6.98
N LEU A 63 3.33 6.27 -6.36
CA LEU A 63 3.51 6.09 -4.90
C LEU A 63 2.87 7.22 -4.08
N LEU A 64 2.71 8.41 -4.66
CA LEU A 64 2.25 9.60 -3.93
C LEU A 64 0.76 9.92 -4.16
N ARG A 65 0.16 9.44 -5.25
CA ARG A 65 -1.24 9.71 -5.59
C ARG A 65 -2.16 8.65 -4.98
N SER A 66 -2.70 8.97 -3.80
CA SER A 66 -3.81 8.24 -3.19
C SER A 66 -5.05 9.13 -3.15
N LYS A 67 -6.22 8.54 -3.43
CA LYS A 67 -7.52 9.21 -3.33
C LYS A 67 -8.40 8.50 -2.32
N LYS A 68 -9.18 9.26 -1.55
CA LYS A 68 -10.19 8.72 -0.64
C LYS A 68 -11.48 8.53 -1.43
N VAL A 69 -11.96 7.29 -1.52
CA VAL A 69 -13.20 6.95 -2.21
C VAL A 69 -14.19 6.45 -1.17
N CYS A 70 -15.36 7.09 -1.10
CA CYS A 70 -16.45 6.71 -0.22
C CYS A 70 -17.56 6.09 -1.04
N MET A 71 -17.93 4.86 -0.73
CA MET A 71 -19.03 4.16 -1.38
C MET A 71 -19.68 3.19 -0.40
N LEU A 72 -20.91 2.74 -0.72
CA LEU A 72 -21.66 1.83 0.13
C LEU A 72 -20.94 0.48 0.23
N LYS A 73 -21.12 -0.24 1.34
CA LYS A 73 -20.56 -1.58 1.53
C LYS A 73 -20.97 -2.53 0.41
N SER A 74 -22.23 -2.49 -0.02
CA SER A 74 -22.72 -3.30 -1.13
C SER A 74 -22.01 -2.98 -2.46
N GLN A 75 -21.70 -1.71 -2.72
CA GLN A 75 -20.94 -1.31 -3.90
C GLN A 75 -19.48 -1.79 -3.83
N TRP A 76 -18.84 -1.71 -2.66
CA TRP A 76 -17.51 -2.26 -2.47
C TRP A 76 -17.46 -3.78 -2.71
N ASP A 77 -18.46 -4.50 -2.20
CA ASP A 77 -18.53 -5.95 -2.36
C ASP A 77 -18.73 -6.34 -3.84
N GLU A 78 -19.58 -5.62 -4.57
CA GLU A 78 -19.77 -5.82 -6.01
C GLU A 78 -18.50 -5.50 -6.80
N GLN A 79 -17.83 -4.38 -6.49
CA GLN A 79 -16.57 -4.00 -7.12
C GLN A 79 -15.51 -5.10 -6.95
N ARG A 80 -15.32 -5.62 -5.73
CA ARG A 80 -14.35 -6.69 -5.47
C ARG A 80 -14.67 -7.99 -6.20
N ARG A 81 -15.96 -8.32 -6.36
CA ARG A 81 -16.40 -9.50 -7.14
C ARG A 81 -16.08 -9.34 -8.62
N SER A 82 -16.41 -8.17 -9.18
CA SER A 82 -16.10 -7.82 -10.57
C SER A 82 -14.59 -7.88 -10.82
N ASP A 83 -13.79 -7.24 -9.96
CA ASP A 83 -12.34 -7.22 -10.06
C ASP A 83 -11.76 -8.63 -10.02
N ARG A 84 -12.24 -9.49 -9.11
CA ARG A 84 -11.82 -10.89 -9.04
C ARG A 84 -12.13 -11.64 -10.34
N SER A 85 -13.35 -11.52 -10.86
CA SER A 85 -13.73 -12.19 -12.11
C SER A 85 -12.89 -11.71 -13.29
N ASN A 86 -12.59 -10.41 -13.36
CA ASN A 86 -11.71 -9.84 -14.39
C ASN A 86 -10.28 -10.40 -14.28
N ILE A 87 -9.74 -10.46 -13.06
CA ILE A 87 -8.42 -11.02 -12.79
C ILE A 87 -8.39 -12.50 -13.21
N GLU A 88 -9.33 -13.31 -12.75
CA GLU A 88 -9.42 -14.75 -13.08
C GLU A 88 -9.50 -14.97 -14.59
N ARG A 89 -10.38 -14.23 -15.29
CA ARG A 89 -10.49 -14.30 -16.75
C ARG A 89 -9.16 -13.97 -17.42
N SER A 90 -8.47 -12.92 -16.96
CA SER A 90 -7.18 -12.52 -17.52
C SER A 90 -6.07 -13.54 -17.25
N GLN A 91 -6.09 -14.23 -16.11
CA GLN A 91 -5.14 -15.28 -15.78
C GLN A 91 -5.32 -16.50 -16.69
N VAL A 92 -6.57 -16.96 -16.86
CA VAL A 92 -6.92 -18.07 -17.78
C VAL A 92 -6.51 -17.73 -19.22
N GLN A 93 -6.81 -16.52 -19.69
CA GLN A 93 -6.39 -16.08 -21.03
C GLN A 93 -4.87 -16.06 -21.22
N ARG A 94 -4.11 -15.84 -20.14
CA ARG A 94 -2.64 -15.88 -20.13
C ARG A 94 -2.08 -17.29 -19.91
N GLY A 95 -2.94 -18.31 -19.79
CA GLY A 95 -2.54 -19.69 -19.52
C GLY A 95 -2.03 -19.93 -18.08
N LEU A 96 -2.20 -18.96 -17.19
CA LEU A 96 -1.85 -19.05 -15.78
C LEU A 96 -3.05 -19.66 -15.05
N GLN A 97 -3.02 -20.97 -14.82
CA GLN A 97 -4.02 -21.63 -14.00
C GLN A 97 -3.58 -21.61 -12.53
N PRO A 98 -4.51 -21.40 -11.57
CA PRO A 98 -4.17 -21.54 -10.16
C PRO A 98 -3.73 -22.97 -9.89
N ALA A 99 -2.62 -23.14 -9.17
CA ALA A 99 -2.16 -24.47 -8.75
C ALA A 99 -3.23 -25.10 -7.85
N SER A 100 -3.80 -26.22 -8.32
CA SER A 100 -4.79 -27.04 -7.60
C SER A 100 -4.16 -27.82 -6.45
#